data_AF-A0A1G9J1W5-F1
#
_entry.id   AF-A0A1G9J1W5-F1
#
_cell.length_a   1.000
_cell.length_b   1.000
_cell.length_c   1.000
_cell.angle_alpha   90.00
_cell.angle_beta   90.00
_cell.angle_gamma   90.00
#
_symmetry.space_group_name_H-M   'P 1'
#
loop_
_entity.id
_entity.type
_entity.pdbx_description
1 polymer ?
#
loop_
_entity_poly.entity_id
_entity_poly.type
_entity_poly.pdbx_seq_one_letter_code
_entity_poly.pdbx_strand_id
1 'polypeptide(L)'
;MNSIFKQLGADSAYLLSSFPIALPAFVITVTGFAAGVGTAVVWVGVPILAATLLAMRGLAAAGRFQLESVLGRPVHPPRYRRAPEGASALRRFLTPLTDGQSWLNLLWGLVNFPLAVAGFAVALSWWAATVASLAYPLYAWAIRRATDDGDGLHYATEWLGWGDSYLAVSALAVAGGLVMALLLPLVLRGFALTQAGLSRGLLASMTDAEHPHGPVRSALADAEVTRVQGRLSQA
;
A
#
# COMPACT_ATOMS: atom_id res chain seq x y z
N MET A 1 5.80 18.44 15.64
CA MET A 1 5.71 17.05 16.16
C MET A 1 4.45 16.29 15.74
N ASN A 2 3.27 16.90 15.68
CA ASN A 2 2.01 16.19 15.34
C ASN A 2 1.97 15.56 13.94
N SER A 3 2.77 16.04 12.98
CA SER A 3 2.82 15.46 11.62
C SER A 3 3.45 14.08 11.59
N ILE A 4 4.49 13.83 12.40
CA ILE A 4 5.22 12.56 12.42
C ILE A 4 4.33 11.44 12.96
N PHE A 5 3.63 11.68 14.08
CA PHE A 5 2.69 10.69 14.65
C PHE A 5 1.51 10.40 13.73
N LYS A 6 0.94 11.44 13.08
CA LYS A 6 -0.13 11.25 12.09
C LYS A 6 0.36 10.42 10.90
N GLN A 7 1.58 10.68 10.43
CA GLN A 7 2.14 9.96 9.30
C GLN A 7 2.50 8.53 9.65
N LEU A 8 3.06 8.29 10.84
CA LEU A 8 3.32 6.95 11.33
C LEU A 8 2.04 6.10 11.44
N GLY A 9 0.95 6.72 11.93
CA GLY A 9 -0.36 6.08 11.97
C GLY A 9 -0.88 5.74 10.58
N ALA A 10 -0.75 6.66 9.62
CA ALA A 10 -1.13 6.42 8.23
C ALA A 10 -0.30 5.31 7.57
N ASP A 11 1.03 5.31 7.74
CA ASP A 11 1.94 4.30 7.18
C ASP A 11 1.66 2.91 7.80
N SER A 12 1.43 2.86 9.12
CA SER A 12 1.08 1.61 9.82
C SER A 12 -0.28 1.08 9.35
N ALA A 13 -1.30 1.95 9.28
CA ALA A 13 -2.63 1.57 8.82
C ALA A 13 -2.59 1.08 7.36
N TYR A 14 -1.81 1.74 6.50
CA TYR A 14 -1.61 1.31 5.12
C TYR A 14 -0.99 -0.09 5.04
N LEU A 15 0.15 -0.33 5.70
CA LEU A 15 0.83 -1.63 5.63
C LEU A 15 -0.03 -2.76 6.24
N LEU A 16 -0.71 -2.49 7.35
CA LEU A 16 -1.57 -3.48 8.01
C LEU A 16 -2.83 -3.79 7.21
N SER A 17 -3.43 -2.80 6.55
CA SER A 17 -4.65 -2.97 5.74
C SER A 17 -4.37 -3.37 4.29
N SER A 18 -3.12 -3.28 3.82
CA SER A 18 -2.76 -3.70 2.47
C SER A 18 -2.88 -5.21 2.28
N PHE A 19 -2.50 -6.03 3.26
CA PHE A 19 -2.65 -7.49 3.20
C PHE A 19 -4.11 -7.96 3.00
N PRO A 20 -5.10 -7.58 3.83
CA PRO A 20 -6.48 -8.03 3.66
C PRO A 20 -7.12 -7.55 2.34
N ILE A 21 -6.56 -6.53 1.69
CA ILE A 21 -7.02 -6.05 0.37
C ILE A 21 -6.29 -6.77 -0.77
N ALA A 22 -4.99 -7.02 -0.62
CA ALA A 22 -4.19 -7.70 -1.63
C ALA A 22 -4.52 -9.19 -1.75
N LEU A 23 -4.89 -9.85 -0.66
CA LEU A 23 -5.28 -11.27 -0.65
C LEU A 23 -6.47 -11.58 -1.60
N PRO A 24 -7.65 -10.94 -1.46
CA PRO A 24 -8.76 -11.18 -2.38
C PRO A 24 -8.43 -10.74 -3.81
N ALA A 25 -7.68 -9.66 -3.99
CA ALA A 25 -7.22 -9.20 -5.30
C ALA A 25 -6.36 -10.26 -6.01
N PHE A 26 -5.44 -10.90 -5.28
CA PHE A 26 -4.61 -11.98 -5.78
C PHE A 26 -5.44 -13.22 -6.12
N VAL A 27 -6.31 -13.66 -5.21
CA VAL A 27 -7.18 -14.82 -5.43
C VAL A 27 -8.05 -14.62 -6.67
N ILE A 28 -8.73 -13.48 -6.79
CA ILE A 28 -9.57 -13.15 -7.95
C ILE A 28 -8.74 -13.08 -9.23
N THR A 29 -7.55 -12.48 -9.15
CA THR A 29 -6.64 -12.41 -10.30
C THR A 29 -6.25 -13.79 -10.77
N VAL A 30 -5.70 -14.65 -9.91
CA VAL A 30 -5.20 -15.97 -10.31
C VAL A 30 -6.34 -16.88 -10.72
N THR A 31 -7.39 -17.01 -9.90
CA THR A 31 -8.51 -17.92 -10.17
C THR A 31 -9.36 -17.44 -11.34
N GLY A 32 -9.71 -16.15 -11.38
CA GLY A 32 -10.52 -15.56 -12.45
C GLY A 32 -9.80 -15.54 -13.78
N PHE A 33 -8.50 -15.24 -13.80
CA PHE A 33 -7.70 -15.31 -15.02
C PHE A 33 -7.53 -16.75 -15.50
N ALA A 34 -7.16 -17.69 -14.62
CA ALA A 34 -6.99 -19.09 -14.99
C ALA A 34 -8.32 -19.71 -15.48
N ALA A 35 -9.43 -19.46 -14.79
CA ALA A 35 -10.75 -19.93 -15.20
C ALA A 35 -11.20 -19.28 -16.52
N GLY A 36 -11.01 -17.96 -16.66
CA GLY A 36 -11.40 -17.22 -17.86
C GLY A 36 -10.60 -17.64 -19.09
N VAL A 37 -9.29 -17.82 -18.98
CA VAL A 37 -8.46 -18.31 -20.10
C VAL A 37 -8.71 -19.79 -20.36
N GLY A 38 -8.78 -20.63 -19.32
CA GLY A 38 -8.98 -22.07 -19.46
C GLY A 38 -10.34 -22.45 -20.08
N THR A 39 -11.38 -21.67 -19.82
CA THR A 39 -12.72 -21.88 -20.40
C THR A 39 -13.00 -21.01 -21.63
N ALA A 40 -12.02 -20.27 -22.13
CA ALA A 40 -12.17 -19.45 -23.33
C ALA A 40 -12.48 -20.31 -24.57
N VAL A 41 -11.99 -21.55 -24.61
CA VAL A 41 -12.22 -22.52 -25.70
C VAL A 41 -13.71 -22.78 -25.93
N VAL A 42 -14.51 -22.79 -24.86
CA VAL A 42 -15.96 -23.00 -24.91
C VAL A 42 -16.75 -21.68 -24.89
N TRP A 43 -16.09 -20.54 -25.16
CA TRP A 43 -16.64 -19.18 -25.10
C TRP A 43 -17.12 -18.68 -23.73
N VAL A 44 -17.34 -19.57 -22.75
CA VAL A 44 -17.69 -19.23 -21.35
C VAL A 44 -16.58 -18.44 -20.64
N GLY A 45 -15.33 -18.60 -21.08
CA GLY A 45 -14.20 -17.88 -20.49
C GLY A 45 -14.22 -16.37 -20.71
N VAL A 46 -14.80 -15.90 -21.82
CA VAL A 46 -14.89 -14.47 -22.14
C VAL A 46 -15.69 -13.69 -21.08
N PRO A 47 -16.91 -14.11 -20.70
CA PRO A 47 -17.65 -13.42 -19.64
C PRO A 47 -17.01 -13.56 -18.25
N ILE A 48 -16.37 -14.70 -17.95
CA ILE A 48 -15.61 -14.87 -16.69
C ILE A 48 -14.49 -13.83 -16.61
N LEU A 49 -13.69 -13.72 -17.68
CA LEU A 49 -12.57 -12.78 -17.74
C LEU A 49 -13.05 -11.32 -17.64
N ALA A 50 -14.15 -10.97 -18.32
CA ALA A 50 -14.77 -9.66 -18.20
C ALA A 50 -15.22 -9.35 -16.76
N ALA A 51 -15.86 -10.32 -16.08
CA ALA A 51 -16.24 -10.19 -14.68
C ALA A 51 -15.02 -10.01 -13.76
N THR A 52 -13.94 -10.76 -13.98
CA THR A 52 -12.68 -10.63 -13.23
C THR A 52 -12.09 -9.23 -13.37
N LEU A 53 -12.03 -8.69 -14.60
CA LEU A 53 -11.52 -7.34 -14.84
C LEU A 53 -12.40 -6.28 -14.16
N LEU A 54 -13.73 -6.45 -14.17
CA LEU A 54 -14.67 -5.58 -13.46
C LEU A 54 -14.46 -5.62 -11.93
N ALA A 55 -14.32 -6.81 -11.35
CA ALA A 55 -14.03 -6.97 -9.93
C ALA A 55 -12.70 -6.30 -9.55
N MET A 56 -11.67 -6.47 -10.38
CA MET A 56 -10.36 -5.83 -10.18
C MET A 56 -10.40 -4.31 -10.30
N ARG A 57 -11.29 -3.72 -11.09
CA ARG A 57 -11.51 -2.26 -11.10
C ARG A 57 -11.99 -1.74 -9.73
N GLY A 58 -12.87 -2.49 -9.07
CA GLY A 58 -13.36 -2.17 -7.72
C GLY A 58 -12.26 -2.26 -6.67
N LEU A 59 -11.50 -3.35 -6.66
CA LEU A 59 -10.38 -3.54 -5.73
C LEU A 59 -9.25 -2.54 -5.97
N ALA A 60 -8.94 -2.22 -7.22
CA ALA A 60 -7.99 -1.18 -7.58
C ALA A 60 -8.47 0.22 -7.12
N ALA A 61 -9.78 0.46 -7.03
CA ALA A 61 -10.30 1.71 -6.45
C ALA A 61 -10.04 1.78 -4.94
N ALA A 62 -10.28 0.68 -4.21
CA ALA A 62 -9.93 0.58 -2.79
C ALA A 62 -8.43 0.80 -2.54
N GLY A 63 -7.57 0.22 -3.39
CA GLY A 63 -6.13 0.46 -3.34
C GLY A 63 -5.77 1.94 -3.54
N ARG A 64 -6.41 2.64 -4.48
CA ARG A 64 -6.20 4.08 -4.72
C ARG A 64 -6.61 4.95 -3.53
N PHE A 65 -7.71 4.65 -2.86
CA PHE A 65 -8.10 5.39 -1.65
C PHE A 65 -7.06 5.27 -0.54
N GLN A 66 -6.45 4.09 -0.38
CA GLN A 66 -5.34 3.90 0.55
C GLN A 66 -4.07 4.66 0.17
N LEU A 67 -3.79 4.84 -1.13
CA LEU A 67 -2.64 5.61 -1.58
C LEU A 67 -2.73 7.08 -1.15
N GLU A 68 -3.92 7.66 -1.09
CA GLU A 68 -4.12 9.07 -0.72
C GLU A 68 -3.69 9.38 0.71
N SER A 69 -3.90 8.44 1.65
CA SER A 69 -3.52 8.61 3.05
C SER A 69 -2.00 8.64 3.25
N VAL A 70 -1.25 7.91 2.42
CA VAL A 70 0.22 7.82 2.50
C VAL A 70 0.90 8.93 1.70
N LEU A 71 0.43 9.19 0.46
CA LEU A 71 1.05 10.16 -0.44
C LEU A 71 0.67 11.61 -0.10
N GLY A 72 -0.38 11.83 0.70
CA GLY A 72 -0.86 13.17 1.08
C GLY A 72 -1.39 14.00 -0.09
N ARG A 73 -1.65 13.36 -1.23
CA ARG A 73 -2.20 13.99 -2.44
C ARG A 73 -3.26 13.08 -3.06
N PRO A 74 -4.34 13.66 -3.61
CA PRO A 74 -5.37 12.88 -4.26
C PRO A 74 -4.79 12.12 -5.45
N VAL A 75 -5.16 10.85 -5.59
CA VAL A 75 -4.78 10.02 -6.73
C VAL A 75 -5.97 10.03 -7.68
N HIS A 76 -5.88 10.83 -8.73
CA HIS A 76 -6.98 10.95 -9.69
C HIS A 76 -7.37 9.56 -10.25
N PRO A 77 -8.66 9.23 -10.26
CA PRO A 77 -9.11 7.95 -10.78
C PRO A 77 -8.79 7.85 -12.28
N PRO A 78 -8.28 6.70 -12.76
CA PRO A 78 -7.93 6.54 -14.16
C PRO A 78 -9.19 6.64 -15.03
N ARG A 79 -9.03 7.22 -16.22
CA ARG A 79 -10.09 7.28 -17.22
C ARG A 79 -10.24 5.92 -17.90
N TYR A 80 -11.05 5.05 -17.31
CA TYR A 80 -11.41 3.78 -17.95
C TYR A 80 -12.13 4.02 -19.27
N ARG A 81 -11.82 3.19 -20.27
CA ARG A 81 -12.56 3.19 -21.54
C ARG A 81 -14.05 2.99 -21.28
N ARG A 82 -14.87 3.95 -21.73
CA ARG A 82 -16.33 3.90 -21.61
C ARG A 82 -16.92 3.29 -22.88
N ALA A 83 -17.96 2.48 -22.71
CA ALA A 83 -18.75 2.03 -23.84
C ALA A 83 -19.44 3.25 -24.49
N PRO A 84 -19.60 3.27 -25.83
CA PRO A 84 -20.33 4.34 -26.51
C PRO A 84 -21.73 4.54 -25.93
N GLU A 85 -22.24 5.77 -25.95
CA GLU A 85 -23.62 6.07 -25.54
C GLU A 85 -24.61 5.25 -26.39
N GLY A 86 -25.56 4.59 -25.74
CA GLY A 86 -26.50 3.66 -26.41
C GLY A 86 -25.97 2.24 -26.68
N ALA A 87 -24.75 1.89 -26.21
CA ALA A 87 -24.23 0.53 -26.35
C ALA A 87 -25.06 -0.51 -25.58
N SER A 88 -25.21 -1.71 -26.15
CA SER A 88 -25.89 -2.83 -25.50
C SER A 88 -25.23 -3.22 -24.18
N ALA A 89 -26.01 -3.79 -23.25
CA ALA A 89 -25.51 -4.27 -21.95
C ALA A 89 -24.31 -5.22 -22.10
N LEU A 90 -24.35 -6.08 -23.13
CA LEU A 90 -23.27 -7.01 -23.47
C LEU A 90 -22.00 -6.27 -23.93
N ARG A 91 -22.12 -5.26 -24.79
CA ARG A 91 -20.97 -4.44 -25.23
C ARG A 91 -20.35 -3.68 -24.05
N ARG A 92 -21.18 -3.18 -23.13
CA ARG A 92 -20.70 -2.51 -21.90
C ARG A 92 -19.97 -3.48 -20.96
N PHE A 93 -20.46 -4.70 -20.82
CA PHE A 93 -19.83 -5.74 -20.01
C PHE A 93 -18.49 -6.22 -20.57
N LEU A 94 -18.37 -6.33 -21.90
CA LEU A 94 -17.13 -6.77 -22.57
C LEU A 94 -16.10 -5.64 -22.76
N THR A 95 -16.48 -4.37 -22.58
CA THR A 95 -15.59 -3.21 -22.74
C THR A 95 -14.26 -3.33 -21.96
N PRO A 96 -14.22 -3.83 -20.70
CA PRO A 96 -12.97 -3.98 -19.94
C PRO A 96 -11.92 -4.86 -20.61
N LEU A 97 -12.32 -5.84 -21.43
CA LEU A 97 -11.38 -6.71 -22.15
C LEU A 97 -10.50 -5.92 -23.15
N THR A 98 -11.02 -4.81 -23.66
CA THR A 98 -10.33 -3.93 -24.63
C THR A 98 -9.62 -2.74 -23.98
N ASP A 99 -9.58 -2.71 -22.65
CA ASP A 99 -9.08 -1.59 -21.87
C ASP A 99 -7.76 -1.95 -21.18
N GLY A 100 -6.65 -1.36 -21.63
CA GLY A 100 -5.31 -1.63 -21.12
C GLY A 100 -5.17 -1.40 -19.61
N GLN A 101 -5.89 -0.42 -19.04
CA GLN A 101 -5.87 -0.17 -17.60
C GLN A 101 -6.51 -1.30 -16.79
N SER A 102 -7.50 -1.99 -17.34
CA SER A 102 -8.12 -3.15 -16.67
C SER A 102 -7.14 -4.32 -16.56
N TRP A 103 -6.31 -4.52 -17.58
CA TRP A 103 -5.23 -5.50 -17.56
C TRP A 103 -4.12 -5.14 -16.57
N LEU A 104 -3.77 -3.85 -16.47
CA LEU A 104 -2.83 -3.38 -15.45
C LEU A 104 -3.37 -3.54 -14.03
N ASN A 105 -4.66 -3.35 -13.81
CA ASN A 105 -5.28 -3.62 -12.50
C ASN A 105 -5.17 -5.10 -12.13
N LEU A 106 -5.29 -6.00 -13.11
CA LEU A 106 -5.08 -7.44 -12.91
C LEU A 106 -3.62 -7.75 -12.56
N LEU A 107 -2.67 -7.17 -13.30
CA LEU A 107 -1.24 -7.29 -12.98
C LEU A 107 -0.89 -6.73 -11.59
N TRP A 108 -1.51 -5.61 -11.20
CA TRP A 108 -1.39 -5.05 -9.85
C TRP A 108 -1.85 -6.04 -8.79
N GLY A 109 -2.98 -6.74 -8.98
CA GLY A 109 -3.45 -7.77 -8.04
C GLY A 109 -2.43 -8.90 -7.84
N LEU A 110 -1.70 -9.26 -8.89
CA LEU A 110 -0.65 -10.29 -8.82
C LEU A 110 0.62 -9.80 -8.11
N VAL A 111 1.13 -8.62 -8.48
CA VAL A 111 2.41 -8.09 -7.99
C VAL A 111 2.29 -7.45 -6.60
N ASN A 112 1.15 -6.85 -6.27
CA ASN A 112 0.95 -6.19 -4.98
C ASN A 112 0.89 -7.17 -3.82
N PHE A 113 0.47 -8.41 -4.03
CA PHE A 113 0.35 -9.41 -2.97
C PHE A 113 1.65 -9.70 -2.22
N PRO A 114 2.77 -10.09 -2.86
CA PRO A 114 4.02 -10.34 -2.14
C PRO A 114 4.53 -9.10 -1.38
N LEU A 115 4.33 -7.91 -1.96
CA LEU A 115 4.70 -6.64 -1.31
C LEU A 115 3.83 -6.35 -0.09
N ALA A 116 2.52 -6.58 -0.18
CA ALA A 116 1.58 -6.41 0.92
C ALA A 116 1.87 -7.39 2.06
N VAL A 117 2.23 -8.64 1.74
CA VAL A 117 2.65 -9.64 2.74
C VAL A 117 3.93 -9.19 3.43
N ALA A 118 4.95 -8.77 2.67
CA ALA A 118 6.21 -8.29 3.23
C ALA A 118 6.00 -7.05 4.12
N GLY A 119 5.25 -6.07 3.62
CA GLY A 119 4.92 -4.85 4.36
C GLY A 119 4.14 -5.12 5.64
N PHE A 120 3.14 -6.01 5.58
CA PHE A 120 2.37 -6.46 6.74
C PHE A 120 3.26 -7.17 7.77
N ALA A 121 4.09 -8.12 7.34
CA ALA A 121 4.97 -8.87 8.23
C ALA A 121 5.98 -7.95 8.91
N VAL A 122 6.59 -7.01 8.18
CA VAL A 122 7.49 -6.00 8.74
C VAL A 122 6.76 -5.11 9.72
N ALA A 123 5.60 -4.55 9.35
CA ALA A 123 4.83 -3.68 10.23
C ALA A 123 4.43 -4.37 11.53
N LEU A 124 3.87 -5.58 11.42
CA LEU A 124 3.40 -6.35 12.56
C LEU A 124 4.57 -6.76 13.47
N SER A 125 5.66 -7.29 12.89
CA SER A 125 6.82 -7.73 13.67
C SER A 125 7.52 -6.56 14.37
N TRP A 126 7.66 -5.40 13.71
CA TRP A 126 8.30 -4.23 14.31
C TRP A 126 7.47 -3.66 15.46
N TRP A 127 6.15 -3.57 15.29
CA TRP A 127 5.24 -3.16 16.36
C TRP A 127 5.25 -4.14 17.52
N ALA A 128 5.16 -5.44 17.23
CA ALA A 128 5.22 -6.49 18.25
C ALA A 128 6.54 -6.45 19.03
N ALA A 129 7.68 -6.35 18.34
CA ALA A 129 9.00 -6.26 18.95
C ALA A 129 9.15 -4.99 19.81
N THR A 130 8.67 -3.85 19.32
CA THR A 130 8.73 -2.58 20.06
C THR A 130 7.90 -2.64 21.34
N VAL A 131 6.65 -3.12 21.23
CA VAL A 131 5.74 -3.24 22.38
C VAL A 131 6.25 -4.27 23.37
N ALA A 132 6.70 -5.44 22.91
CA ALA A 132 7.26 -6.48 23.78
C ALA A 132 8.50 -5.95 24.52
N SER A 133 9.43 -5.30 23.83
CA SER A 133 10.66 -4.78 24.44
C SER A 133 10.39 -3.68 25.47
N LEU A 134 9.44 -2.77 25.20
CA LEU A 134 9.05 -1.72 26.14
C LEU A 134 8.23 -2.25 27.32
N ALA A 135 7.40 -3.27 27.09
CA ALA A 135 6.60 -3.92 28.13
C ALA A 135 7.40 -4.96 28.92
N TYR A 136 8.63 -5.26 28.52
CA TYR A 136 9.49 -6.27 29.16
C TYR A 136 9.57 -6.15 30.69
N PRO A 137 9.77 -4.95 31.30
CA PRO A 137 9.81 -4.82 32.75
C PRO A 137 8.52 -5.26 33.48
N LEU A 138 7.39 -5.33 32.78
CA LEU A 138 6.09 -5.70 33.34
C LEU A 138 5.86 -7.22 33.37
N TYR A 139 6.45 -7.98 32.45
CA TYR A 139 6.22 -9.43 32.32
C TYR A 139 7.49 -10.28 32.51
N ALA A 140 8.68 -9.69 32.50
CA ALA A 140 9.95 -10.43 32.64
C ALA A 140 10.03 -11.24 33.94
N TRP A 141 9.40 -10.76 35.02
CA TRP A 141 9.32 -11.51 36.28
C TRP A 141 8.58 -12.85 36.12
N ALA A 142 7.57 -12.91 35.25
CA ALA A 142 6.78 -14.12 35.03
C ALA A 142 7.57 -15.12 34.19
N ILE A 143 8.32 -14.63 33.19
CA ILE A 143 9.22 -15.45 32.37
C ILE A 143 10.32 -16.07 33.20
N ARG A 144 11.00 -15.28 34.05
CA ARG A 144 12.05 -15.80 34.95
C ARG A 144 11.54 -16.76 36.02
N ARG A 145 10.27 -16.66 36.40
CA ARG A 145 9.66 -17.67 37.29
C ARG A 145 9.31 -18.96 36.56
N ALA A 146 9.03 -18.89 35.26
CA ALA A 146 8.65 -20.03 34.45
C ALA A 146 9.86 -20.75 33.82
N THR A 147 10.96 -20.02 33.59
CA THR A 147 12.18 -20.52 32.98
C THR A 147 13.28 -20.37 34.03
N ASP A 148 13.69 -21.49 34.63
CA ASP A 148 14.74 -21.54 35.68
C ASP A 148 16.10 -21.08 35.15
N ASP A 149 16.32 -21.19 33.83
CA ASP A 149 17.47 -20.64 33.11
C ASP A 149 17.09 -19.32 32.43
N GLY A 150 17.96 -18.32 32.58
CA GLY A 150 17.74 -16.94 32.13
C GLY A 150 17.19 -16.82 30.71
N ASP A 151 16.25 -15.90 30.55
CA ASP A 151 15.77 -15.41 29.27
C ASP A 151 16.97 -14.99 28.40
N GLY A 152 16.97 -15.29 27.09
CA GLY A 152 18.15 -15.12 26.22
C GLY A 152 18.80 -13.71 26.20
N LEU A 153 18.12 -12.70 26.74
CA LEU A 153 18.69 -11.36 27.02
C LEU A 153 19.75 -11.37 28.15
N HIS A 154 19.72 -12.34 29.05
CA HIS A 154 20.69 -12.53 30.13
C HIS A 154 22.12 -12.63 29.58
N TYR A 155 22.32 -13.45 28.53
CA TYR A 155 23.61 -13.57 27.85
C TYR A 155 24.10 -12.23 27.28
N ALA A 156 23.19 -11.40 26.77
CA ALA A 156 23.54 -10.09 26.24
C ALA A 156 23.97 -9.10 27.33
N THR A 157 23.32 -9.11 28.50
CA THR A 157 23.74 -8.28 29.65
C THR A 157 25.03 -8.77 30.30
N GLU A 158 25.27 -10.07 30.30
CA GLU A 158 26.49 -10.68 30.82
C GLU A 158 27.69 -10.30 29.94
N TRP A 159 27.55 -10.36 28.61
CA TRP A 159 28.57 -9.88 27.68
C TRP A 159 28.83 -8.38 27.77
N LEU A 160 27.82 -7.58 28.12
CA LEU A 160 27.97 -6.14 28.38
C LEU A 160 28.65 -5.84 29.74
N GLY A 161 28.88 -6.84 30.58
CA GLY A 161 29.46 -6.69 31.91
C GLY A 161 28.50 -6.06 32.93
N TRP A 162 27.19 -6.02 32.64
CA TRP A 162 26.17 -5.45 33.54
C TRP A 162 25.60 -6.48 34.53
N GLY A 163 25.95 -7.76 34.35
CA GLY A 163 25.52 -8.87 35.20
C GLY A 163 24.05 -9.27 35.02
N ASP A 164 23.60 -10.25 35.81
CA ASP A 164 22.24 -10.82 35.76
C ASP A 164 21.19 -10.03 36.58
N SER A 165 21.42 -8.73 36.79
CA SER A 165 20.45 -7.95 37.57
C SER A 165 19.16 -7.77 36.79
N TYR A 166 18.00 -7.96 37.45
CA TYR A 166 16.69 -7.72 36.85
C TYR A 166 16.58 -6.35 36.17
N LEU A 167 17.17 -5.34 36.82
CA LEU A 167 17.18 -3.97 36.32
C LEU A 167 18.07 -3.81 35.09
N ALA A 168 19.22 -4.49 35.03
CA ALA A 168 20.13 -4.42 33.88
C ALA A 168 19.48 -5.03 32.62
N VAL A 169 18.88 -6.21 32.75
CA VAL A 169 18.17 -6.89 31.65
C VAL A 169 16.96 -6.07 31.20
N SER A 170 16.21 -5.52 32.14
CA SER A 170 15.05 -4.67 31.85
C SER A 170 15.44 -3.36 31.17
N ALA A 171 16.53 -2.72 31.60
CA ALA A 171 17.04 -1.50 30.99
C ALA A 171 17.52 -1.76 29.56
N LEU A 172 18.21 -2.88 29.31
CA LEU A 172 18.65 -3.27 27.98
C LEU A 172 17.46 -3.53 27.04
N ALA A 173 16.43 -4.26 27.51
CA ALA A 173 15.22 -4.50 26.74
C ALA A 173 14.50 -3.20 26.38
N VAL A 174 14.33 -2.29 27.34
CA VAL A 174 13.71 -0.98 27.10
C VAL A 174 14.55 -0.13 26.15
N ALA A 175 15.87 -0.12 26.30
CA ALA A 175 16.76 0.60 25.38
C ALA A 175 16.65 0.06 23.95
N GLY A 176 16.63 -1.28 23.78
CA GLY A 176 16.39 -1.91 22.49
C GLY A 176 15.01 -1.54 21.92
N GLY A 177 13.97 -1.56 22.74
CA GLY A 177 12.62 -1.12 22.38
C GLY A 177 12.56 0.34 21.94
N LEU A 178 13.30 1.24 22.60
CA LEU A 178 13.40 2.66 22.23
C LEU A 178 14.11 2.86 20.90
N VAL A 179 15.21 2.15 20.66
CA VAL A 179 15.89 2.16 19.35
C VAL A 179 14.93 1.67 18.26
N MET A 180 14.20 0.60 18.53
CA MET A 180 13.25 0.04 17.58
C MET A 180 12.07 0.98 17.31
N ALA A 181 11.56 1.66 18.34
CA ALA A 181 10.55 2.72 18.23
C ALA A 181 11.05 3.93 17.43
N LEU A 182 12.33 4.27 17.55
CA LEU A 182 12.94 5.36 16.79
C LEU A 182 13.12 5.00 15.30
N LEU A 183 13.44 3.74 15.00
CA LEU A 183 13.57 3.23 13.64
C LEU A 183 12.23 2.94 12.97
N LEU A 184 11.17 2.70 13.75
CA LEU A 184 9.82 2.38 13.29
C LEU A 184 9.30 3.36 12.21
N PRO A 185 9.31 4.71 12.38
CA PRO A 185 8.87 5.62 11.33
C PRO A 185 9.71 5.54 10.05
N LEU A 186 11.01 5.26 10.13
CA LEU A 186 11.87 5.15 8.96
C LEU A 186 11.56 3.87 8.16
N VAL A 187 11.45 2.74 8.87
CA VAL A 187 11.22 1.43 8.26
C VAL A 187 9.83 1.34 7.64
N LEU A 188 8.79 1.72 8.39
CA LEU A 188 7.42 1.68 7.87
C LEU A 188 7.25 2.63 6.70
N ARG A 189 7.84 3.82 6.75
CA ARG A 189 7.76 4.77 5.64
C ARG A 189 8.52 4.30 4.41
N GLY A 190 9.67 3.66 4.58
CA GLY A 190 10.42 3.07 3.46
C GLY A 190 9.58 2.04 2.71
N PHE A 191 8.97 1.09 3.42
CA PHE A 191 8.10 0.07 2.83
C PHE A 191 6.79 0.65 2.27
N ALA A 192 6.17 1.60 2.97
CA ALA A 192 4.96 2.25 2.51
C ALA A 192 5.22 3.01 1.20
N LEU A 193 6.34 3.71 1.07
CA LEU A 193 6.70 4.45 -0.15
C LEU A 193 7.06 3.53 -1.32
N THR A 194 7.76 2.41 -1.10
CA THR A 194 8.06 1.46 -2.19
C THR A 194 6.77 0.82 -2.73
N GLN A 195 5.89 0.38 -1.83
CA GLN A 195 4.61 -0.21 -2.20
C GLN A 195 3.66 0.80 -2.84
N ALA A 196 3.60 2.03 -2.30
CA ALA A 196 2.82 3.13 -2.88
C ALA A 196 3.37 3.56 -4.25
N GLY A 197 4.69 3.59 -4.41
CA GLY A 197 5.35 3.91 -5.68
C GLY A 197 4.99 2.91 -6.78
N LEU A 198 5.10 1.61 -6.48
CA LEU A 198 4.74 0.55 -7.42
C LEU A 198 3.25 0.54 -7.74
N SER A 199 2.40 0.69 -6.73
CA SER A 199 0.95 0.76 -6.93
C SER A 199 0.56 1.97 -7.76
N ARG A 200 1.17 3.13 -7.52
CA ARG A 200 0.97 4.32 -8.35
C ARG A 200 1.43 4.08 -9.78
N GLY A 201 2.61 3.48 -9.98
CA GLY A 201 3.14 3.18 -11.31
C GLY A 201 2.20 2.29 -12.11
N LEU A 202 1.68 1.21 -11.51
CA LEU A 202 0.79 0.29 -12.21
C LEU A 202 -0.64 0.82 -12.39
N LEU A 203 -1.14 1.60 -11.43
CA LEU A 203 -2.52 2.10 -11.44
C LEU A 203 -2.69 3.42 -12.21
N ALA A 204 -1.60 4.14 -12.50
CA ALA A 204 -1.62 5.43 -13.22
C ALA A 204 -0.88 5.44 -14.57
N SER A 205 -0.07 4.42 -14.90
CA SER A 205 0.82 4.44 -16.08
C SER A 205 0.10 4.76 -17.40
N MET A 206 -1.09 4.22 -17.65
CA MET A 206 -1.80 4.48 -18.93
C MET A 206 -2.45 5.85 -18.95
N THR A 207 -2.80 6.41 -17.79
CA THR A 207 -3.33 7.78 -17.69
C THR A 207 -2.22 8.80 -17.96
N ASP A 208 -1.01 8.54 -17.47
CA ASP A 208 0.18 9.36 -17.71
C ASP A 208 0.68 9.21 -19.18
N ALA A 209 0.60 8.02 -19.76
CA ALA A 209 1.02 7.76 -21.14
C ALA A 209 0.10 8.41 -22.19
N GLU A 210 -1.21 8.49 -21.91
CA GLU A 210 -2.16 9.12 -22.82
C GLU A 210 -2.04 10.65 -22.81
N HIS A 211 -1.39 11.25 -21.80
CA HIS A 211 -1.04 12.69 -21.75
C HIS A 211 0.42 12.87 -21.28
N PRO A 212 1.44 12.66 -22.15
CA PRO A 212 2.84 12.92 -21.79
C PRO A 212 3.06 14.36 -21.29
N HIS A 213 2.20 15.29 -21.74
CA HIS A 213 2.11 16.68 -21.29
C HIS A 213 0.66 17.17 -21.29
N GLY A 214 0.07 17.44 -20.12
CA GLY A 214 -1.13 18.30 -20.01
C GLY A 214 -1.82 18.29 -18.63
N PRO A 215 -2.23 19.44 -18.06
CA PRO A 215 -1.70 20.79 -18.21
C PRO A 215 -1.60 21.49 -16.83
N VAL A 216 -0.50 21.34 -16.10
CA VAL A 216 -0.25 22.24 -14.93
C VAL A 216 0.10 23.66 -15.41
N ARG A 217 0.50 23.82 -16.68
CA ARG A 217 0.75 25.12 -17.31
C ARG A 217 -0.49 25.82 -17.89
N SER A 218 -1.61 25.16 -18.20
CA SER A 218 -2.73 25.85 -18.87
C SER A 218 -3.48 26.78 -17.94
N ALA A 219 -3.72 26.44 -16.66
CA ALA A 219 -4.47 27.34 -15.78
C ALA A 219 -3.73 28.68 -15.54
N LEU A 220 -2.40 28.65 -15.44
CA LEU A 220 -1.57 29.85 -15.34
C LEU A 220 -1.42 30.55 -16.69
N ALA A 221 -1.24 29.80 -17.78
CA ALA A 221 -1.15 30.37 -19.13
C ALA A 221 -2.47 30.99 -19.60
N ASP A 222 -3.61 30.38 -19.29
CA ASP A 222 -4.96 30.88 -19.60
C ASP A 222 -5.27 32.11 -18.74
N ALA A 223 -4.88 32.11 -17.46
CA ALA A 223 -4.97 33.30 -16.62
C ALA A 223 -4.07 34.44 -17.13
N GLU A 224 -2.88 34.13 -17.63
CA GLU A 224 -1.94 35.10 -18.17
C GLU A 224 -2.38 35.63 -19.54
N VAL A 225 -2.93 34.77 -20.41
CA VAL A 225 -3.56 35.16 -21.69
C VAL A 225 -4.78 36.04 -21.45
N THR A 226 -5.64 35.69 -20.49
CA THR A 226 -6.80 36.52 -20.12
C THR A 226 -6.36 37.89 -19.57
N ARG A 227 -5.27 37.91 -18.78
CA ARG A 227 -4.70 39.14 -18.22
C ARG A 227 -4.06 40.03 -19.30
N VAL A 228 -3.40 39.43 -20.30
CA VAL A 228 -2.80 40.14 -21.43
C VAL A 228 -3.88 40.65 -22.38
N GLN A 229 -4.90 39.85 -22.70
CA GLN A 229 -6.04 40.30 -23.51
C GLN A 229 -6.79 41.46 -22.83
N GLY A 230 -6.97 41.42 -21.51
CA GLY A 230 -7.58 42.53 -20.77
C GLY A 230 -6.75 43.82 -20.77
N ARG A 231 -5.42 43.74 -20.93
CA ARG A 231 -4.56 44.93 -21.08
C ARG A 231 -4.58 45.50 -22.49
N LEU A 232 -4.67 44.63 -23.50
CA LEU A 232 -4.73 45.03 -24.91
C LEU A 232 -6.08 45.64 -25.29
N SER A 233 -7.17 45.32 -24.60
CA SER A 233 -8.48 45.95 -24.83
C SER A 233 -8.65 47.31 -24.16
N GLN A 234 -7.71 47.71 -23.29
CA GLN A 234 -7.72 49.00 -22.59
C GLN A 234 -6.69 50.01 -23.11
N ALA A 235 -5.89 49.63 -24.11
CA ALA A 235 -4.95 50.48 -24.83
C ALA A 235 -5.51 50.89 -26.19
#